data_AF-A0A2M9R2S0-F1
#
_entry.id   AF-A0A2M9R2S0-F1
#
_cell.length_a   1.000
_cell.length_b   1.000
_cell.length_c   1.000
_cell.angle_alpha   90.00
_cell.angle_beta   90.00
_cell.angle_gamma   90.00
#
_symmetry.space_group_name_H-M   'P 1'
#
loop_
_entity.id
_entity.type
_entity.pdbx_description
1 polymer ?
#
loop_
_entity_poly.entity_id
_entity_poly.type
_entity_poly.pdbx_seq_one_letter_code
_entity_poly.pdbx_strand_id
1 'polypeptide(L)'
;MENFGVERLQKWIGKITKIPLGGFLLGGIITAVVQSSTMVSSLTVSLVSSGVLSFKDSLLILLGTNVGTTATGWIVTFQSNLLGPIFIVLGTLISMIPTRIATLGKSIFYFGFIFFSLTFISQAMEPLRNDPLLVEILSKASNPLLGILYGIVITVIIQSSSVVVGLVIVLISQGVITLDSAIPIVVGANIGTTSTALLVSFKLSPLSRLTALSASTFNLIGVLLLLPFLSTLERFVESITSNPTVQVALAFTISNTLTSIFFLIFLSPTIKLLKKHRWYKEAMIDMKK
;
A
#
# COMPACT_ATOMS: atom_id res chain seq x y z
N MET A 1 29.17 7.44 -17.63
CA MET A 1 27.83 7.26 -18.23
C MET A 1 26.71 7.17 -17.17
N GLU A 2 26.96 6.64 -15.96
CA GLU A 2 25.96 6.60 -14.86
C GLU A 2 25.38 7.98 -14.47
N ASN A 3 26.21 9.01 -14.35
CA ASN A 3 25.75 10.35 -13.95
C ASN A 3 24.73 10.99 -14.92
N PHE A 4 24.78 10.64 -16.21
CA PHE A 4 23.88 11.23 -17.22
C PHE A 4 22.44 10.70 -17.10
N GLY A 5 22.28 9.44 -16.67
CA GLY A 5 20.97 8.86 -16.38
C GLY A 5 20.37 9.43 -15.10
N VAL A 6 21.19 9.58 -14.06
CA VAL A 6 20.80 10.14 -12.76
C VAL A 6 20.33 11.60 -12.90
N GLU A 7 21.08 12.44 -13.62
CA GLU A 7 20.70 13.84 -13.83
C GLU A 7 19.41 14.00 -14.65
N ARG A 8 19.21 13.14 -15.67
CA ARG A 8 17.96 13.14 -16.46
C ARG A 8 16.78 12.73 -15.60
N LEU A 9 16.94 11.70 -14.76
CA LEU A 9 15.90 11.23 -13.85
C LEU A 9 15.55 12.31 -12.81
N GLN A 10 16.56 12.94 -12.20
CA GLN A 10 16.39 14.07 -11.28
C GLN A 10 15.61 15.22 -11.94
N LYS A 11 15.99 15.62 -13.16
CA LYS A 11 15.30 16.68 -13.90
C LYS A 11 13.85 16.31 -14.23
N TRP A 12 13.59 15.06 -14.61
CA TRP A 12 12.26 14.62 -14.99
C TRP A 12 11.33 14.51 -13.79
N ILE A 13 11.78 13.85 -12.71
CA ILE A 13 11.00 13.76 -11.47
C ILE A 13 10.80 15.15 -10.88
N GLY A 14 11.86 15.97 -10.80
CA GLY A 14 11.79 17.33 -10.29
C GLY A 14 10.80 18.21 -11.08
N LYS A 15 10.63 17.99 -12.40
CA LYS A 15 9.64 18.72 -13.20
C LYS A 15 8.21 18.34 -12.83
N ILE A 16 7.97 17.06 -12.54
CA ILE A 16 6.65 16.52 -12.16
C ILE A 16 6.31 16.91 -10.72
N THR A 17 7.28 16.86 -9.80
CA THR A 17 7.08 17.15 -8.37
C THR A 17 7.11 18.65 -8.03
N LYS A 18 7.34 19.53 -9.01
CA LYS A 18 7.23 21.00 -8.84
C LYS A 18 5.91 21.41 -8.18
N ILE A 19 4.82 20.74 -8.54
CA ILE A 19 3.50 20.94 -7.94
C ILE A 19 3.29 19.80 -6.92
N PRO A 20 2.86 20.08 -5.67
CA PRO A 20 2.62 19.05 -4.66
C PRO A 20 1.76 17.88 -5.16
N LEU A 21 0.70 18.19 -5.90
CA LEU A 21 -0.18 17.21 -6.51
C LEU A 21 0.54 16.32 -7.53
N GLY A 22 1.54 16.82 -8.25
CA GLY A 22 2.28 16.03 -9.24
C GLY A 22 3.10 14.90 -8.60
N GLY A 23 3.76 15.16 -7.47
CA GLY A 23 4.46 14.10 -6.72
C GLY A 23 3.51 13.06 -6.13
N PHE A 24 2.38 13.52 -5.60
CA PHE A 24 1.31 12.66 -5.10
C PHE A 24 0.75 11.74 -6.19
N LEU A 25 0.37 12.30 -7.35
CA LEU A 25 -0.15 11.50 -8.45
C LEU A 25 0.89 10.53 -9.01
N LEU A 26 2.16 10.95 -9.09
CA LEU A 26 3.25 10.07 -9.51
C LEU A 26 3.35 8.83 -8.63
N GLY A 27 3.37 9.00 -7.30
CA GLY A 27 3.41 7.88 -6.36
C GLY A 27 2.17 6.98 -6.47
N GLY A 28 0.98 7.57 -6.59
CA GLY A 28 -0.27 6.84 -6.75
C GLY A 28 -0.32 6.01 -8.02
N ILE A 29 0.02 6.60 -9.17
CA ILE A 29 0.00 5.91 -10.47
C ILE A 29 1.05 4.81 -10.52
N ILE A 30 2.29 5.10 -10.12
CA ILE A 30 3.35 4.08 -10.11
C ILE A 30 2.93 2.92 -9.22
N THR A 31 2.41 3.20 -8.02
CA THR A 31 2.00 2.15 -7.09
C THR A 31 0.81 1.36 -7.62
N ALA A 32 -0.19 2.01 -8.24
CA ALA A 32 -1.32 1.31 -8.83
C ALA A 32 -0.91 0.44 -10.04
N VAL A 33 0.08 0.86 -10.82
CA VAL A 33 0.57 0.07 -11.96
C VAL A 33 1.46 -1.08 -11.49
N VAL A 34 2.36 -0.81 -10.56
CA VAL A 34 3.31 -1.79 -10.02
C VAL A 34 2.62 -2.77 -9.06
N GLN A 35 1.55 -2.35 -8.40
CA GLN A 35 0.82 -3.08 -7.37
C GLN A 35 1.67 -3.44 -6.13
N SER A 36 2.75 -2.70 -5.87
CA SER A 36 3.60 -2.91 -4.69
C SER A 36 4.04 -1.58 -4.08
N SER A 37 3.33 -1.15 -3.03
CA SER A 37 3.70 0.04 -2.27
C SER A 37 4.96 -0.13 -1.46
N THR A 38 5.26 -1.34 -0.99
CA THR A 38 6.53 -1.67 -0.31
C THR A 38 7.72 -1.43 -1.23
N MET A 39 7.63 -1.85 -2.50
CA MET A 39 8.69 -1.62 -3.49
C MET A 39 8.83 -0.12 -3.79
N VAL A 40 7.72 0.58 -4.04
CA VAL A 40 7.76 2.03 -4.34
C VAL A 40 8.30 2.82 -3.14
N SER A 41 7.92 2.45 -1.92
CA SER A 41 8.37 3.12 -0.69
C SER A 41 9.86 2.90 -0.42
N SER A 42 10.34 1.66 -0.53
CA SER A 42 11.76 1.34 -0.36
C SER A 42 12.63 1.99 -1.43
N LEU A 43 12.18 1.99 -2.69
CA LEU A 43 12.85 2.72 -3.78
C LEU A 43 12.88 4.23 -3.49
N THR A 44 11.77 4.82 -3.05
CA THR A 44 11.70 6.24 -2.71
C THR A 44 12.69 6.60 -1.60
N VAL A 45 12.77 5.79 -0.54
CA VAL A 45 13.73 5.95 0.57
C VAL A 45 15.19 5.82 0.07
N SER A 46 15.46 4.88 -0.84
CA SER A 46 16.78 4.70 -1.46
C SER A 46 17.18 5.88 -2.35
N LEU A 47 16.24 6.42 -3.14
CA LEU A 47 16.47 7.57 -4.02
C LEU A 47 16.69 8.88 -3.23
N VAL A 48 16.16 9.00 -2.01
CA VAL A 48 16.54 10.07 -1.08
C VAL A 48 17.99 9.89 -0.64
N SER A 49 18.43 8.65 -0.39
CA SER A 49 19.81 8.38 0.05
C SER A 49 20.84 8.70 -1.03
N SER A 50 20.50 8.50 -2.30
CA SER A 50 21.37 8.82 -3.44
C SER A 50 21.26 10.28 -3.90
N GLY A 51 20.49 11.12 -3.19
CA GLY A 51 20.29 12.53 -3.54
C GLY A 51 19.47 12.75 -4.83
N VAL A 52 18.80 11.71 -5.34
CA VAL A 52 17.99 11.79 -6.56
C VAL A 52 16.63 12.42 -6.28
N LEU A 53 16.06 12.12 -5.11
CA LEU A 53 14.81 12.72 -4.64
C LEU A 53 15.08 13.66 -3.48
N SER A 54 14.43 14.82 -3.49
CA SER A 54 14.42 15.67 -2.31
C SER A 54 13.56 15.04 -1.20
N PHE A 55 13.86 15.37 0.05
CA PHE A 55 13.05 14.94 1.19
C PHE A 55 11.57 15.29 1.01
N LYS A 56 11.26 16.51 0.55
CA LYS A 56 9.87 16.95 0.31
C LYS A 56 9.18 16.11 -0.77
N ASP A 57 9.85 15.86 -1.89
CA ASP A 57 9.28 15.09 -3.00
C ASP A 57 9.01 13.64 -2.60
N SER A 58 9.89 13.08 -1.77
CA SER A 58 9.71 11.73 -1.22
C SER A 58 8.42 11.61 -0.40
N LEU A 59 8.08 12.60 0.43
CA LEU A 59 6.85 12.58 1.20
C LEU A 59 5.61 12.62 0.29
N LEU A 60 5.64 13.44 -0.76
CA LEU A 60 4.55 13.52 -1.73
C LEU A 60 4.32 12.19 -2.44
N ILE A 61 5.40 11.55 -2.90
CA ILE A 61 5.33 10.24 -3.56
C ILE A 61 4.74 9.20 -2.59
N LEU A 62 5.20 9.17 -1.34
CA LEU A 62 4.74 8.19 -0.34
C LEU A 62 3.26 8.38 0.02
N LEU A 63 2.78 9.63 0.11
CA LEU A 63 1.34 9.91 0.26
C LEU A 63 0.53 9.40 -0.94
N GLY A 64 1.07 9.57 -2.15
CA GLY A 64 0.49 9.00 -3.36
C GLY A 64 0.42 7.48 -3.33
N THR A 65 1.50 6.84 -2.90
CA THR A 65 1.64 5.39 -2.81
C THR A 65 0.56 4.75 -1.95
N ASN A 66 0.17 5.38 -0.84
CA ASN A 66 -0.95 4.88 -0.02
C ASN A 66 -2.25 4.78 -0.82
N VAL A 67 -2.58 5.80 -1.62
CA VAL A 67 -3.79 5.78 -2.48
C VAL A 67 -3.64 4.77 -3.61
N GLY A 68 -2.47 4.70 -4.25
CA GLY A 68 -2.22 3.74 -5.33
C GLY A 68 -2.34 2.28 -4.89
N THR A 69 -2.01 1.96 -3.64
CA THR A 69 -2.15 0.60 -3.07
C THR A 69 -3.58 0.08 -3.13
N THR A 70 -4.57 0.98 -3.12
CA THR A 70 -5.99 0.62 -3.10
C THR A 70 -6.44 -0.07 -4.39
N ALA A 71 -5.72 0.16 -5.50
CA ALA A 71 -5.97 -0.49 -6.78
C ALA A 71 -5.93 -2.02 -6.66
N THR A 72 -5.06 -2.59 -5.81
CA THR A 72 -5.01 -4.05 -5.63
C THR A 72 -6.31 -4.57 -5.02
N GLY A 73 -6.87 -3.89 -4.03
CA GLY A 73 -8.15 -4.29 -3.41
C GLY A 73 -9.26 -4.37 -4.44
N TRP A 74 -9.37 -3.37 -5.32
CA TRP A 74 -10.34 -3.36 -6.43
C TRP A 74 -10.14 -4.52 -7.40
N ILE A 75 -8.90 -4.80 -7.80
CA ILE A 75 -8.59 -5.93 -8.66
C ILE A 75 -9.08 -7.24 -8.04
N VAL A 76 -8.84 -7.43 -6.73
CA VAL A 76 -9.27 -8.63 -6.03
C VAL A 76 -10.80 -8.73 -5.97
N THR A 77 -11.53 -7.61 -5.96
CA THR A 77 -13.01 -7.68 -6.01
C THR A 77 -13.55 -8.27 -7.31
N PHE A 78 -12.81 -8.15 -8.41
CA PHE A 78 -13.18 -8.73 -9.70
C PHE A 78 -12.78 -10.21 -9.83
N GLN A 79 -12.26 -10.83 -8.76
CA GLN A 79 -11.82 -12.21 -8.83
C GLN A 79 -12.96 -13.14 -9.22
N SER A 80 -12.67 -13.97 -10.23
CA SER A 80 -13.51 -15.11 -10.59
C SER A 80 -12.60 -16.33 -10.76
N ASN A 81 -13.15 -17.51 -10.51
CA ASN A 81 -12.41 -18.77 -10.61
C ASN A 81 -11.84 -19.03 -12.02
N LEU A 82 -12.36 -18.35 -13.04
CA LEU A 82 -11.96 -18.52 -14.44
C LEU A 82 -10.96 -17.45 -14.92
N LEU A 83 -11.02 -16.22 -14.37
CA LEU A 83 -10.18 -15.12 -14.85
C LEU A 83 -8.69 -15.39 -14.65
N GLY A 84 -8.29 -16.00 -13.53
CA GLY A 84 -6.89 -16.34 -13.26
C GLY A 84 -6.28 -17.25 -14.33
N PRO A 85 -6.81 -18.48 -14.53
CA PRO A 85 -6.35 -19.38 -15.58
C PRO A 85 -6.36 -18.76 -16.98
N ILE A 86 -7.40 -18.00 -17.34
CA ILE A 86 -7.51 -17.32 -18.65
C ILE A 86 -6.36 -16.33 -18.85
N PHE A 87 -6.10 -15.45 -17.88
CA PHE A 87 -5.02 -14.48 -17.97
C PHE A 87 -3.63 -15.14 -17.93
N ILE A 88 -3.46 -16.24 -17.21
CA ILE A 88 -2.21 -17.02 -17.24
C ILE A 88 -1.94 -17.56 -18.65
N VAL A 89 -2.93 -18.22 -19.27
CA VAL A 89 -2.77 -18.79 -20.61
C VAL A 89 -2.53 -17.68 -21.64
N LEU A 90 -3.38 -16.66 -21.67
CA LEU A 90 -3.26 -15.53 -22.61
C LEU A 90 -1.93 -14.78 -22.42
N GLY A 91 -1.57 -14.49 -21.17
CA GLY A 91 -0.32 -13.82 -20.83
C GLY A 91 0.91 -14.62 -21.26
N THR A 92 0.88 -15.94 -21.06
CA THR A 92 1.95 -16.85 -21.52
C THR A 92 2.06 -16.82 -23.04
N LEU A 93 0.96 -16.99 -23.77
CA LEU A 93 0.95 -16.99 -25.24
C LEU A 93 1.46 -15.66 -25.82
N ILE A 94 1.03 -14.52 -25.28
CA ILE A 94 1.49 -13.19 -25.72
C ILE A 94 2.98 -13.00 -25.37
N SER A 95 3.42 -13.50 -24.22
CA SER A 95 4.83 -13.37 -23.77
C SER A 95 5.83 -14.13 -24.66
N MET A 96 5.37 -15.16 -25.38
CA MET A 96 6.20 -15.95 -26.29
C MET A 96 6.45 -15.27 -27.63
N ILE A 97 5.71 -14.20 -27.96
CA ILE A 97 5.91 -13.45 -29.21
C ILE A 97 7.14 -12.55 -29.05
N PRO A 98 8.23 -12.70 -29.84
CA PRO A 98 9.51 -12.02 -29.64
C PRO A 98 9.49 -10.54 -30.10
N THR A 99 8.55 -9.77 -29.57
CA THR A 99 8.33 -8.36 -29.91
C THR A 99 8.04 -7.56 -28.63
N ARG A 100 7.82 -6.24 -28.74
CA ARG A 100 7.54 -5.39 -27.57
C ARG A 100 6.27 -5.79 -26.81
N ILE A 101 5.34 -6.51 -27.45
CA ILE A 101 4.13 -7.02 -26.77
C ILE A 101 4.42 -8.15 -25.78
N ALA A 102 5.60 -8.79 -25.84
CA ALA A 102 6.01 -9.79 -24.86
C ALA A 102 5.96 -9.26 -23.42
N THR A 103 6.36 -8.00 -23.23
CA THR A 103 6.34 -7.32 -21.93
C THR A 103 4.92 -7.18 -21.41
N LEU A 104 3.96 -6.87 -22.29
CA LEU A 104 2.54 -6.82 -21.93
C LEU A 104 2.02 -8.22 -21.55
N GLY A 105 2.43 -9.25 -22.30
CA GLY A 105 2.10 -10.65 -21.98
C GLY A 105 2.57 -11.06 -20.58
N LYS A 106 3.80 -10.69 -20.20
CA LYS A 106 4.32 -10.92 -18.83
C LYS A 106 3.46 -10.24 -17.76
N SER A 107 3.05 -8.98 -17.98
CA SER A 107 2.18 -8.28 -17.04
C SER A 107 0.80 -8.96 -16.91
N ILE A 108 0.20 -9.39 -18.03
CA ILE A 108 -1.07 -10.12 -18.03
C ILE A 108 -0.92 -11.47 -17.31
N PHE A 109 0.19 -12.17 -17.53
CA PHE A 109 0.48 -13.43 -16.83
C PHE A 109 0.53 -13.23 -15.31
N TYR A 110 1.28 -12.23 -14.82
CA TYR A 110 1.35 -11.96 -13.38
C TYR A 110 0.00 -11.56 -12.79
N PHE A 111 -0.80 -10.81 -13.56
CA PHE A 111 -2.17 -10.48 -13.16
C PHE A 111 -3.04 -11.74 -13.01
N GLY A 112 -2.96 -12.68 -13.97
CA GLY A 112 -3.62 -13.97 -13.88
C GLY A 112 -3.13 -14.82 -12.70
N PHE A 113 -1.82 -14.78 -12.43
CA PHE A 113 -1.22 -15.49 -11.32
C PHE A 113 -1.69 -14.99 -9.95
N ILE A 114 -1.97 -13.68 -9.81
CA ILE A 114 -2.58 -13.11 -8.60
C ILE A 114 -3.96 -13.75 -8.36
N PHE A 115 -4.85 -13.76 -9.36
CA PHE A 115 -6.16 -14.38 -9.22
C PHE A 115 -6.08 -15.88 -8.91
N PHE A 116 -5.21 -16.60 -9.61
CA PHE A 116 -5.00 -18.03 -9.36
C PHE A 116 -4.52 -18.29 -7.93
N SER A 117 -3.57 -17.48 -7.44
CA SER A 117 -3.08 -17.57 -6.07
C SER A 117 -4.20 -17.31 -5.05
N LEU A 118 -5.10 -16.36 -5.33
CA LEU A 118 -6.24 -16.06 -4.46
C LEU A 118 -7.27 -17.21 -4.43
N THR A 119 -7.53 -17.86 -5.57
CA THR A 119 -8.33 -19.09 -5.60
C THR A 119 -7.68 -20.18 -4.77
N PHE A 120 -6.36 -20.35 -4.85
CA PHE A 120 -5.64 -21.33 -4.04
C PHE A 120 -5.71 -21.01 -2.54
N ILE A 121 -5.55 -19.74 -2.15
CA ILE A 121 -5.73 -19.28 -0.77
C ILE A 121 -7.17 -19.55 -0.31
N SER A 122 -8.17 -19.26 -1.15
CA SER A 122 -9.58 -19.53 -0.88
C SER A 122 -9.84 -21.01 -0.58
N GLN A 123 -9.26 -21.92 -1.37
CA GLN A 123 -9.35 -23.37 -1.17
C GLN A 123 -8.62 -23.82 0.09
N ALA A 124 -7.44 -23.25 0.38
CA ALA A 124 -6.69 -23.57 1.59
C ALA A 124 -7.40 -23.08 2.87
N MET A 125 -8.20 -22.02 2.79
CA MET A 125 -9.00 -21.49 3.90
C MET A 125 -10.31 -22.25 4.12
N GLU A 126 -10.85 -22.92 3.10
CA GLU A 126 -12.12 -23.67 3.19
C GLU A 126 -12.18 -24.67 4.36
N PRO A 127 -11.18 -25.55 4.59
CA PRO A 127 -11.21 -26.46 5.74
C PRO A 127 -11.04 -25.74 7.09
N LEU A 128 -10.42 -24.55 7.09
CA LEU A 128 -10.20 -23.77 8.31
C LEU A 128 -11.40 -22.90 8.69
N ARG A 129 -12.39 -22.73 7.80
CA ARG A 129 -13.58 -21.92 8.06
C ARG A 129 -14.33 -22.33 9.33
N ASN A 130 -14.33 -23.62 9.64
CA ASN A 130 -15.00 -24.19 10.81
C ASN A 130 -14.04 -24.51 11.96
N ASP A 131 -12.75 -24.14 11.83
CA ASP A 131 -11.79 -24.34 12.90
C ASP A 131 -12.11 -23.41 14.09
N PRO A 132 -12.41 -23.96 15.28
CA PRO A 132 -12.84 -23.15 16.41
C PRO A 132 -11.81 -22.11 16.85
N LEU A 133 -10.52 -22.42 16.73
CA LEU A 133 -9.45 -21.52 17.13
C LEU A 133 -9.32 -20.34 16.16
N LEU A 134 -9.39 -20.59 14.85
CA LEU A 134 -9.38 -19.52 13.86
C LEU A 134 -10.59 -18.59 14.02
N VAL A 135 -11.79 -19.16 14.19
CA VAL A 135 -13.01 -18.37 14.40
C VAL A 135 -12.94 -17.55 15.70
N GLU A 136 -12.39 -18.12 16.78
CA GLU A 136 -12.21 -17.39 18.04
C GLU A 136 -11.22 -16.23 17.88
N ILE A 137 -10.09 -16.44 17.19
CA ILE A 137 -9.10 -15.39 16.96
C ILE A 137 -9.69 -14.28 16.09
N LEU A 138 -10.34 -14.64 14.97
CA LEU A 138 -10.87 -13.67 14.02
C LEU A 138 -12.09 -12.93 14.56
N SER A 139 -12.95 -13.55 15.37
CA SER A 139 -14.09 -12.86 16.01
C SER A 139 -13.66 -11.75 16.97
N LYS A 140 -12.47 -11.86 17.57
CA LYS A 140 -11.89 -10.76 18.38
C LYS A 140 -11.51 -9.54 17.54
N ALA A 141 -11.39 -9.68 16.21
CA ALA A 141 -11.11 -8.55 15.32
C ALA A 141 -12.27 -7.54 15.22
N SER A 142 -13.48 -7.91 15.64
CA SER A 142 -14.60 -6.98 15.83
C SER A 142 -14.31 -5.90 16.87
N ASN A 143 -13.35 -6.12 17.79
CA ASN A 143 -12.74 -5.03 18.53
C ASN A 143 -11.78 -4.27 17.59
N PRO A 144 -12.04 -2.99 17.26
CA PRO A 144 -11.26 -2.29 16.24
C PRO A 144 -9.76 -2.22 16.52
N LEU A 145 -9.34 -2.15 17.78
CA LEU A 145 -7.93 -2.12 18.15
C LEU A 145 -7.24 -3.46 17.88
N LEU A 146 -7.93 -4.58 18.17
CA LEU A 146 -7.42 -5.92 17.88
C LEU A 146 -7.40 -6.19 16.38
N GLY A 147 -8.45 -5.80 15.66
CA GLY A 147 -8.47 -5.93 14.19
C GLY A 147 -7.34 -5.14 13.53
N ILE A 148 -7.09 -3.89 13.95
CA ILE A 148 -5.94 -3.10 13.49
C ILE A 148 -4.62 -3.80 13.83
N LEU A 149 -4.47 -4.32 15.05
CA LEU A 149 -3.27 -5.04 15.47
C LEU A 149 -3.03 -6.28 14.59
N TYR A 150 -4.06 -7.06 14.29
CA TYR A 150 -3.96 -8.20 13.39
C TYR A 150 -3.52 -7.77 11.99
N GLY A 151 -4.13 -6.71 11.45
CA GLY A 151 -3.72 -6.13 10.17
C GLY A 151 -2.23 -5.75 10.15
N ILE A 152 -1.75 -5.09 11.21
CA ILE A 152 -0.34 -4.72 11.36
C ILE A 152 0.53 -5.97 11.39
N VAL A 153 0.26 -6.91 12.30
CA VAL A 153 1.12 -8.08 12.54
C VAL A 153 1.18 -8.96 11.30
N ILE A 154 0.03 -9.29 10.70
CA ILE A 154 -0.03 -10.11 9.50
C ILE A 154 0.72 -9.41 8.36
N THR A 155 0.54 -8.09 8.18
CA THR A 155 1.24 -7.36 7.12
C THR A 155 2.75 -7.28 7.36
N VAL A 156 3.21 -7.14 8.61
CA VAL A 156 4.65 -7.15 8.94
C VAL A 156 5.27 -8.52 8.64
N ILE A 157 4.55 -9.61 8.93
CA ILE A 157 5.03 -10.98 8.64
C ILE A 157 5.06 -11.24 7.14
N ILE A 158 3.96 -10.93 6.44
CA ILE A 158 3.81 -11.19 4.99
C ILE A 158 4.57 -10.16 4.14
N GLN A 159 4.86 -8.99 4.69
CA GLN A 159 5.46 -7.82 4.03
C GLN A 159 4.64 -7.26 2.85
N SER A 160 3.35 -7.59 2.78
CA SER A 160 2.45 -7.14 1.71
C SER A 160 1.04 -6.89 2.22
N SER A 161 0.64 -5.61 2.30
CA SER A 161 -0.74 -5.25 2.62
C SER A 161 -1.72 -5.68 1.53
N SER A 162 -1.29 -5.75 0.27
CA SER A 162 -2.13 -6.21 -0.84
C SER A 162 -2.52 -7.68 -0.68
N VAL A 163 -1.62 -8.53 -0.18
CA VAL A 163 -1.92 -9.92 0.14
C VAL A 163 -2.90 -9.99 1.33
N VAL A 164 -2.69 -9.17 2.37
CA VAL A 164 -3.61 -9.12 3.52
C VAL A 164 -5.01 -8.65 3.12
N VAL A 165 -5.12 -7.59 2.32
CA VAL A 165 -6.41 -7.11 1.79
C VAL A 165 -7.07 -8.18 0.93
N GLY A 166 -6.31 -8.88 0.09
CA GLY A 166 -6.83 -9.99 -0.71
C GLY A 166 -7.35 -11.15 0.15
N LEU A 167 -6.62 -11.51 1.21
CA LEU A 167 -7.06 -12.52 2.18
C LEU A 167 -8.34 -12.08 2.89
N VAL A 168 -8.42 -10.84 3.36
CA VAL A 168 -9.64 -10.30 4.00
C VAL A 168 -10.84 -10.36 3.05
N ILE A 169 -10.64 -10.00 1.77
CA ILE A 169 -11.68 -10.11 0.75
C ILE A 169 -12.13 -11.56 0.55
N VAL A 170 -11.20 -12.52 0.51
CA VAL A 170 -11.55 -13.93 0.41
C VAL A 170 -12.35 -14.38 1.64
N LEU A 171 -11.89 -14.05 2.86
CA LEU A 171 -12.56 -14.42 4.11
C LEU A 171 -13.97 -13.84 4.23
N ILE A 172 -14.17 -12.57 3.86
CA ILE A 172 -15.51 -11.95 3.90
C ILE A 172 -16.42 -12.53 2.80
N SER A 173 -15.88 -12.84 1.61
CA SER A 173 -16.66 -13.46 0.52
C SER A 173 -17.16 -14.86 0.87
N GLN A 174 -16.42 -15.58 1.72
CA GLN A 174 -16.81 -16.88 2.26
C GLN A 174 -17.66 -16.76 3.53
N GLY A 175 -17.89 -15.56 4.07
CA GLY A 175 -18.62 -15.37 5.32
C GLY A 175 -17.90 -15.93 6.55
N VAL A 176 -16.57 -15.99 6.53
CA VAL A 176 -15.73 -16.37 7.68
C VAL A 176 -15.60 -15.21 8.66
N ILE A 177 -15.53 -14.00 8.14
CA ILE A 177 -15.49 -12.75 8.92
C ILE A 177 -16.59 -11.80 8.44
N THR A 178 -16.95 -10.88 9.31
CA THR A 178 -17.92 -9.81 9.06
C THR A 178 -17.21 -8.49 8.74
N LEU A 179 -17.98 -7.49 8.28
CA LEU A 179 -17.42 -6.20 7.84
C LEU A 179 -16.74 -5.42 8.99
N ASP A 180 -17.33 -5.48 10.19
CA ASP A 180 -16.80 -4.92 11.44
C ASP A 180 -15.42 -5.47 11.83
N SER A 181 -15.09 -6.70 11.43
CA SER A 181 -13.77 -7.31 11.56
C SER A 181 -12.85 -6.96 10.37
N ALA A 182 -13.40 -6.98 9.15
CA ALA A 182 -12.63 -6.76 7.94
C ALA A 182 -12.06 -5.34 7.83
N ILE A 183 -12.86 -4.30 8.15
CA ILE A 183 -12.45 -2.90 8.03
C ILE A 183 -11.24 -2.58 8.93
N PRO A 184 -11.25 -2.87 10.24
CA PRO A 184 -10.09 -2.66 11.10
C PRO A 184 -8.83 -3.38 10.62
N ILE A 185 -8.95 -4.62 10.12
CA ILE A 185 -7.80 -5.39 9.60
C ILE A 185 -7.18 -4.70 8.38
N VAL A 186 -7.98 -4.29 7.39
CA VAL A 186 -7.42 -3.63 6.19
C VAL A 186 -6.85 -2.24 6.50
N VAL A 187 -7.43 -1.53 7.47
CA VAL A 187 -6.91 -0.24 7.95
C VAL A 187 -5.56 -0.46 8.67
N GLY A 188 -5.46 -1.48 9.52
CA GLY A 188 -4.22 -1.85 10.20
C GLY A 188 -3.12 -2.34 9.25
N ALA A 189 -3.49 -3.03 8.17
CA ALA A 189 -2.54 -3.48 7.14
C ALA A 189 -1.73 -2.32 6.55
N ASN A 190 -2.33 -1.14 6.41
CA ASN A 190 -1.64 0.04 5.90
C ASN A 190 -0.48 0.52 6.80
N ILE A 191 -0.61 0.39 8.12
CA ILE A 191 0.50 0.70 9.04
C ILE A 191 1.63 -0.31 8.82
N GLY A 192 1.30 -1.60 8.73
CA GLY A 192 2.26 -2.69 8.57
C GLY A 192 3.14 -2.55 7.31
N THR A 193 2.60 -2.02 6.22
CA THR A 193 3.33 -1.77 4.95
C THR A 193 4.61 -0.95 5.14
N THR A 194 4.64 -0.06 6.13
CA THR A 194 5.77 0.84 6.35
C THR A 194 6.96 0.16 7.03
N SER A 195 6.79 -1.05 7.55
CA SER A 195 7.84 -1.80 8.27
C SER A 195 9.07 -2.09 7.39
N THR A 196 8.89 -2.51 6.14
CA THR A 196 10.01 -2.76 5.23
C THR A 196 10.81 -1.47 4.96
N ALA A 197 10.14 -0.34 4.70
CA ALA A 197 10.83 0.92 4.46
C ALA A 197 11.62 1.39 5.69
N LEU A 198 11.06 1.19 6.89
CA LEU A 198 11.78 1.44 8.15
C LEU A 198 13.03 0.56 8.26
N LEU A 199 12.90 -0.75 8.03
CA LEU A 199 14.01 -1.71 8.08
C LEU A 199 15.13 -1.36 7.10
N VAL A 200 14.78 -1.07 5.84
CA VAL A 200 15.74 -0.68 4.80
C VAL A 200 16.43 0.64 5.15
N SER A 201 15.69 1.60 5.72
CA SER A 201 16.22 2.94 6.01
C SER A 201 17.34 2.94 7.07
N PHE A 202 17.41 1.95 7.97
CA PHE A 202 18.41 1.93 9.06
C PHE A 202 19.85 1.98 8.56
N LYS A 203 20.13 1.43 7.38
CA LYS A 203 21.47 1.40 6.76
C LYS A 203 21.72 2.56 5.79
N LEU A 204 20.79 3.51 5.70
CA LEU A 204 20.81 4.62 4.73
C LEU A 204 21.00 5.98 5.42
N SER A 205 21.02 7.04 4.61
CA SER A 205 21.22 8.42 5.06
C SER A 205 20.25 8.85 6.19
N PRO A 206 20.60 9.86 7.01
CA PRO A 206 19.67 10.42 8.00
C PRO A 206 18.34 10.89 7.37
N LEU A 207 18.37 11.48 6.17
CA LEU A 207 17.14 11.86 5.46
C LEU A 207 16.29 10.65 5.05
N SER A 208 16.90 9.56 4.60
CA SER A 208 16.20 8.31 4.28
C SER A 208 15.49 7.73 5.51
N ARG A 209 16.17 7.72 6.67
CA ARG A 209 15.57 7.31 7.96
C ARG A 209 14.38 8.18 8.32
N LEU A 210 14.49 9.50 8.14
CA LEU A 210 13.39 10.42 8.38
C LEU A 210 12.25 10.25 7.40
N THR A 211 12.52 9.97 6.11
CA THR A 211 11.50 9.71 5.10
C THR A 211 10.69 8.45 5.44
N ALA A 212 11.35 7.35 5.78
CA ALA A 212 10.68 6.11 6.19
C ALA A 212 9.86 6.30 7.47
N LEU A 213 10.41 6.99 8.47
CA LEU A 213 9.71 7.34 9.71
C LEU A 213 8.47 8.21 9.44
N SER A 214 8.59 9.16 8.51
CA SER A 214 7.49 10.05 8.15
C SER A 214 6.33 9.26 7.53
N ALA A 215 6.60 8.36 6.58
CA ALA A 215 5.56 7.49 6.01
C ALA A 215 4.88 6.60 7.05
N SER A 216 5.67 5.98 7.94
CA SER A 216 5.10 5.18 9.05
C SER A 216 4.22 6.01 9.97
N THR A 217 4.66 7.22 10.31
CA THR A 217 3.91 8.16 11.14
C THR A 217 2.63 8.63 10.46
N PHE A 218 2.66 8.86 9.14
CA PHE A 218 1.47 9.25 8.39
C PHE A 218 0.41 8.16 8.41
N ASN A 219 0.81 6.90 8.21
CA ASN A 219 -0.13 5.78 8.26
C ASN A 219 -0.67 5.57 9.68
N LEU A 220 0.19 5.64 10.70
CA LEU A 220 -0.23 5.52 12.09
C LEU A 220 -1.23 6.62 12.48
N ILE A 221 -0.91 7.89 12.22
CA ILE A 221 -1.82 9.01 12.52
C ILE A 221 -3.10 8.90 11.70
N GLY A 222 -3.02 8.50 10.43
CA GLY A 222 -4.19 8.27 9.58
C GLY A 222 -5.17 7.27 10.17
N VAL A 223 -4.66 6.13 10.64
CA VAL A 223 -5.48 5.12 11.33
C VAL A 223 -6.05 5.68 12.63
N LEU A 224 -5.25 6.38 13.45
CA LEU A 224 -5.73 6.99 14.70
C LEU A 224 -6.82 8.03 14.45
N LEU A 225 -6.73 8.80 13.38
CA LEU A 225 -7.76 9.76 12.97
C LEU A 225 -9.05 9.07 12.52
N LEU A 226 -8.94 7.89 11.91
CA LEU A 226 -10.08 7.11 11.41
C LEU A 226 -10.75 6.25 12.48
N LEU A 227 -10.04 5.87 13.55
CA LEU A 227 -10.55 5.07 14.66
C LEU A 227 -11.97 5.46 15.14
N PRO A 228 -12.26 6.74 15.49
CA PRO A 228 -13.59 7.13 15.95
C PRO A 228 -14.66 7.09 14.85
N PHE A 229 -14.26 7.01 13.58
CA PHE A 229 -15.15 7.02 12.43
C PHE A 229 -15.31 5.64 11.77
N LEU A 230 -14.73 4.56 12.31
CA LEU A 230 -14.80 3.23 11.69
C LEU A 230 -16.24 2.72 11.53
N SER A 231 -17.08 2.88 12.55
CA SER A 231 -18.50 2.51 12.46
C SER A 231 -19.30 3.37 11.47
N THR A 232 -18.89 4.64 11.30
CA THR A 232 -19.48 5.52 10.28
C THR A 232 -19.02 5.11 8.88
N LEU A 233 -17.76 4.71 8.73
CA LEU A 233 -17.23 4.19 7.47
C LEU A 233 -17.95 2.90 7.06
N GLU A 234 -18.16 1.99 8.00
CA GLU A 234 -18.92 0.75 7.81
C GLU A 234 -20.33 1.03 7.26
N ARG A 235 -21.14 1.81 7.99
CA ARG A 235 -22.48 2.20 7.54
C ARG A 235 -22.48 2.91 6.18
N PHE A 236 -21.46 3.74 5.93
CA PHE A 236 -21.34 4.45 4.66
C PHE A 236 -21.11 3.50 3.50
N VAL A 237 -20.18 2.53 3.62
CA VAL A 237 -19.93 1.58 2.53
C VAL A 237 -21.10 0.62 2.32
N GLU A 238 -21.81 0.23 3.38
CA GLU A 238 -23.04 -0.55 3.29
C GLU A 238 -24.15 0.18 2.55
N SER A 239 -24.25 1.51 2.71
CA SER A 239 -25.22 2.33 1.98
C SER A 239 -24.96 2.43 0.48
N ILE A 240 -23.71 2.19 0.04
CA ILE A 240 -23.30 2.28 -1.38
C ILE A 240 -23.57 0.95 -2.10
N THR A 241 -23.32 -0.18 -1.44
CA THR A 241 -23.42 -1.49 -2.08
C THR A 241 -23.71 -2.58 -1.06
N SER A 242 -24.44 -3.61 -1.49
CA SER A 242 -24.69 -4.83 -0.70
C SER A 242 -23.59 -5.88 -0.86
N ASN A 243 -22.60 -5.67 -1.73
CA ASN A 243 -21.52 -6.65 -1.95
C ASN A 243 -20.39 -6.46 -0.92
N PRO A 244 -20.18 -7.42 0.02
CA PRO A 244 -19.22 -7.26 1.12
C PRO A 244 -17.76 -7.14 0.65
N THR A 245 -17.41 -7.81 -0.44
CA THR A 245 -16.08 -7.70 -1.05
C THR A 245 -15.82 -6.28 -1.55
N VAL A 246 -16.83 -5.64 -2.16
CA VAL A 246 -16.73 -4.25 -2.64
C VAL A 246 -16.74 -3.27 -1.47
N GLN A 247 -17.49 -3.55 -0.40
CA GLN A 247 -17.47 -2.74 0.83
C GLN A 247 -16.06 -2.65 1.44
N VAL A 248 -15.33 -3.78 1.51
CA VAL A 248 -13.93 -3.81 2.00
C VAL A 248 -13.02 -2.97 1.10
N ALA A 249 -13.10 -3.12 -0.22
CA ALA A 249 -12.29 -2.34 -1.16
C ALA A 249 -12.59 -0.83 -1.08
N LEU A 250 -13.87 -0.45 -0.93
CA LEU A 250 -14.29 0.94 -0.71
C LEU A 250 -13.75 1.48 0.61
N ALA A 251 -13.90 0.75 1.71
CA ALA A 251 -13.41 1.16 3.02
C ALA A 251 -11.88 1.35 3.01
N PHE A 252 -11.15 0.43 2.38
CA PHE A 252 -9.71 0.55 2.19
C PHE A 252 -9.33 1.75 1.32
N THR A 253 -10.11 2.05 0.27
CA THR A 253 -9.89 3.22 -0.59
C THR A 253 -10.13 4.53 0.15
N ILE A 254 -11.26 4.64 0.85
CA ILE A 254 -11.67 5.84 1.59
C ILE A 254 -10.66 6.13 2.70
N SER A 255 -10.31 5.13 3.51
CA SER A 255 -9.36 5.29 4.63
C SER A 255 -7.98 5.78 4.17
N ASN A 256 -7.41 5.16 3.12
CA ASN A 256 -6.12 5.57 2.56
C ASN A 256 -6.17 6.96 1.92
N THR A 257 -7.26 7.27 1.20
CA THR A 257 -7.43 8.55 0.52
C THR A 257 -7.60 9.68 1.52
N LEU A 258 -8.44 9.51 2.56
CA LEU A 258 -8.63 10.51 3.61
C LEU A 258 -7.33 10.80 4.35
N THR A 259 -6.59 9.76 4.74
CA THR A 259 -5.27 9.91 5.38
C THR A 259 -4.31 10.70 4.49
N SER A 260 -4.24 10.35 3.21
CA SER A 260 -3.26 10.95 2.31
C SER A 260 -3.62 12.38 1.93
N ILE A 261 -4.90 12.69 1.76
CA ILE A 261 -5.40 14.06 1.54
C ILE A 261 -5.16 14.92 2.78
N PHE A 262 -5.40 14.40 3.98
CA PHE A 262 -5.14 15.11 5.23
C PHE A 262 -3.67 15.57 5.29
N PHE A 263 -2.71 14.67 5.09
CA PHE A 263 -1.29 15.04 5.10
C PHE A 263 -0.87 15.88 3.90
N LEU A 264 -1.54 15.76 2.75
CA LEU A 264 -1.28 16.62 1.60
C LEU A 264 -1.69 18.07 1.88
N ILE A 265 -2.84 18.30 2.51
CA ILE A 265 -3.31 19.64 2.93
C ILE A 265 -2.36 20.21 3.99
N PHE A 266 -1.99 19.41 4.99
CA PHE A 266 -1.10 19.81 6.08
C PHE A 266 0.40 19.59 5.78
N LEU A 267 0.79 19.48 4.52
CA LEU A 267 2.17 19.15 4.13
C LEU A 267 3.17 20.20 4.61
N SER A 268 2.86 21.49 4.44
CA SER A 268 3.76 22.59 4.82
C SER A 268 4.03 22.64 6.33
N PRO A 269 3.01 22.60 7.22
CA PRO A 269 3.22 22.42 8.66
C PRO A 269 4.01 21.16 9.01
N THR A 270 3.67 20.04 8.38
CA THR A 270 4.31 18.74 8.62
C THR A 270 5.81 18.80 8.32
N ILE A 271 6.19 19.37 7.17
CA ILE A 271 7.61 19.56 6.81
C ILE A 271 8.30 20.47 7.81
N LYS A 272 7.68 21.58 8.24
CA LYS A 272 8.27 22.48 9.26
C LYS A 272 8.54 21.74 10.57
N LEU A 273 7.65 20.84 10.98
CA LEU A 273 7.84 20.00 12.16
C LEU A 273 8.98 19.00 11.95
N LEU A 274 8.99 18.28 10.82
CA LEU A 274 10.01 17.28 10.50
C LEU A 274 11.42 17.88 10.38
N LYS A 275 11.55 19.14 9.93
CA LYS A 275 12.83 19.86 9.89
C LYS A 275 13.47 20.07 11.27
N LYS A 276 12.68 20.01 12.35
CA LYS A 276 13.20 20.10 13.73
C LYS A 276 13.81 18.78 14.22
N HIS A 277 13.53 17.66 13.54
CA HIS A 277 14.00 16.33 13.91
C HIS A 277 15.53 16.19 13.80
N ARG A 278 16.14 15.39 14.68
CA ARG A 278 17.60 15.21 14.75
C ARG A 278 18.23 14.79 13.42
N TRP A 279 17.61 13.85 12.72
CA TRP A 279 18.11 13.33 11.45
C TRP A 279 18.07 14.35 10.32
N TYR A 280 17.12 15.29 10.35
CA TYR A 280 17.13 16.39 9.38
C TYR A 280 18.33 17.30 9.63
N LYS A 281 18.56 17.68 10.89
CA LYS A 281 19.70 18.54 11.28
C LYS A 281 21.05 17.89 10.97
N GLU A 282 21.19 16.59 11.28
CA GLU A 282 22.37 15.77 10.98
C GLU A 282 22.70 15.80 9.48
N ALA A 283 21.72 15.51 8.63
CA ALA A 283 21.93 15.56 7.18
C ALA A 283 22.33 16.95 6.66
N MET A 284 21.75 18.03 7.21
CA MET A 284 22.12 19.39 6.80
C MET A 284 23.53 19.79 7.24
N ILE A 285 24.08 19.14 8.28
CA ILE A 285 25.48 19.32 8.70
C ILE A 285 26.39 18.55 7.75
N ASP A 286 26.04 17.30 7.44
CA ASP A 286 26.83 16.46 6.54
C ASP A 286 26.94 17.04 5.13
N MET A 287 25.88 17.67 4.61
CA MET A 287 25.90 18.34 3.30
C MET A 287 26.76 19.61 3.25
N LYS A 288 27.21 20.14 4.40
CA LYS A 288 28.08 21.32 4.49
C LYS A 288 29.56 20.98 4.65
N LYS A 289 29.89 19.71 4.90
CA LYS A 289 31.26 19.18 4.95
C LYS A 289 31.67 18.69 3.56
#